data_AF-A0A353ZRZ6-F1
#
_entry.id   AF-A0A353ZRZ6-F1
#
_cell.length_a   1.000
_cell.length_b   1.000
_cell.length_c   1.000
_cell.angle_alpha   90.00
_cell.angle_beta   90.00
_cell.angle_gamma   90.00
#
_symmetry.space_group_name_H-M   'P 1'
#
loop_
_entity.id
_entity.type
_entity.pdbx_description
1 polymer ?
#
loop_
_entity_poly.entity_id
_entity_poly.type
_entity_poly.pdbx_seq_one_letter_code
_entity_poly.pdbx_strand_id
1 'polypeptide(L)'
;PGRTIELLQAELVADGRVAIRATAWRMITSDTAAVAAVEDNAIPAPDECKPFDGAAVWPGGYIRSLEMRVAEGHRPGAGIVWLRTAHPLTDKADSGDLARLVGLVDTANGIAARVPPGKDSYAFPNLDLQIHMYRRAGGEWLGLDNAVSFG
;
A
#
# COMPACT_ATOMS: atom_id res chain seq x y z
N PRO A 1 17.12 15.00 18.45
CA PRO A 1 16.69 13.59 18.26
C PRO A 1 16.62 12.86 19.61
N GLY A 2 15.48 12.25 19.94
CA GLY A 2 15.32 11.45 21.16
C GLY A 2 16.05 10.11 21.04
N ARG A 3 16.55 9.56 22.15
CA ARG A 3 17.29 8.27 22.15
C ARG A 3 16.41 7.05 21.90
N THR A 4 15.11 7.17 22.17
CA THR A 4 14.14 6.06 22.14
C THR A 4 13.08 6.21 21.07
N ILE A 5 12.71 7.45 20.75
CA ILE A 5 11.70 7.82 19.76
C ILE A 5 12.22 9.05 19.02
N GLU A 6 12.11 9.06 17.70
CA GLU A 6 12.42 10.23 16.89
C GLU A 6 11.54 10.36 15.66
N LEU A 7 11.31 11.60 15.26
CA LEU A 7 10.64 11.97 14.03
C LEU A 7 11.70 12.23 12.95
N LEU A 8 11.61 11.51 11.85
CA LEU A 8 12.39 11.72 10.64
C LEU A 8 11.54 12.47 9.61
N GLN A 9 12.20 13.25 8.77
CA GLN A 9 11.60 13.87 7.60
C GLN A 9 12.49 13.62 6.38
N ALA A 10 11.87 13.32 5.24
CA ALA A 10 12.48 13.29 3.93
C ALA A 10 11.69 14.16 2.95
N GLU A 11 12.40 14.77 2.00
CA GLU A 11 11.80 15.58 0.95
C GLU A 11 12.27 15.10 -0.42
N LEU A 12 11.33 14.92 -1.34
CA LEU A 12 11.63 14.78 -2.76
C LEU A 12 11.56 16.17 -3.39
N VAL A 13 12.68 16.63 -3.96
CA VAL A 13 12.78 17.94 -4.62
C VAL A 13 12.86 17.74 -6.12
N ALA A 14 11.99 18.43 -6.86
CA ALA A 14 11.98 18.48 -8.33
C ALA A 14 11.99 19.94 -8.78
N ASP A 15 12.89 20.30 -9.71
CA ASP A 15 13.06 21.67 -10.21
C ASP A 15 13.15 22.73 -9.10
N GLY A 16 13.91 22.42 -8.04
CA GLY A 16 14.10 23.31 -6.89
C GLY A 16 12.88 23.46 -5.97
N ARG A 17 11.80 22.71 -6.19
CA ARG A 17 10.57 22.73 -5.38
C ARG A 17 10.36 21.40 -4.68
N VAL A 18 9.96 21.44 -3.41
CA VAL A 18 9.56 20.22 -2.68
C VAL A 18 8.27 19.70 -3.30
N ALA A 19 8.35 18.52 -3.90
CA ALA A 19 7.23 17.84 -4.54
C ALA A 19 6.53 16.87 -3.58
N ILE A 20 7.29 16.20 -2.71
CA ILE A 20 6.77 15.29 -1.68
C ILE A 20 7.53 15.56 -0.38
N ARG A 21 6.80 15.58 0.73
CA ARG A 21 7.36 15.52 2.07
C ARG A 21 6.82 14.29 2.77
N ALA A 22 7.72 13.48 3.32
CA ALA A 22 7.37 12.31 4.12
C ALA A 22 7.91 12.50 5.53
N THR A 23 7.10 12.19 6.54
CA THR A 23 7.53 12.14 7.93
C THR A 23 7.31 10.74 8.48
N ALA A 24 8.22 10.28 9.34
CA ALA A 24 8.15 8.95 9.92
C ALA A 24 8.62 8.97 11.37
N TRP A 25 7.80 8.44 12.26
CA TRP A 25 8.23 8.13 13.62
C TRP A 25 8.97 6.79 13.62
N ARG A 26 10.17 6.76 14.19
CA ARG A 26 10.84 5.50 14.53
C ARG A 26 11.08 5.43 16.04
N MET A 27 11.03 4.23 16.57
CA MET A 27 11.29 3.96 17.99
C MET A 27 12.11 2.69 18.17
N ILE A 28 12.78 2.58 19.32
CA ILE A 28 13.40 1.32 19.74
C ILE A 28 12.31 0.28 20.00
N THR A 29 12.53 -0.94 19.52
CA THR A 29 11.63 -2.08 19.71
C THR A 29 12.07 -2.97 20.87
N SER A 30 11.12 -3.55 21.58
CA SER A 30 11.32 -4.63 22.56
C SER A 30 10.41 -5.80 22.23
N ASP A 31 10.65 -6.97 22.82
CA ASP A 31 9.74 -8.11 22.70
C ASP A 31 8.43 -7.82 23.45
N THR A 32 7.32 -7.91 22.72
CA THR A 32 5.96 -7.71 23.24
C THR A 32 5.05 -8.91 22.93
N ALA A 33 5.62 -10.06 22.55
CA ALA A 33 4.87 -11.23 22.09
C ALA A 33 3.85 -11.74 23.12
N ALA A 34 4.14 -11.62 24.42
CA ALA A 34 3.27 -12.07 25.51
C ALA A 34 1.92 -11.34 25.58
N VAL A 35 1.79 -10.16 24.95
CA VAL A 35 0.57 -9.34 24.95
C VAL A 35 0.11 -8.97 23.54
N ALA A 36 0.67 -9.61 22.51
CA ALA A 36 0.34 -9.31 21.13
C ALA A 36 -1.07 -9.81 20.78
N ALA A 37 -1.89 -8.92 20.21
CA ALA A 37 -3.22 -9.22 19.68
C ALA A 37 -3.47 -8.35 18.44
N VAL A 38 -4.36 -8.81 17.56
CA VAL A 38 -4.83 -8.08 16.38
C VAL A 38 -6.35 -8.18 16.38
N GLU A 39 -7.02 -7.02 16.41
CA GLU A 39 -8.49 -6.93 16.42
C GLU A 39 -9.08 -6.81 15.01
N ASP A 40 -8.23 -6.58 14.01
CA ASP A 40 -8.65 -6.51 12.61
C ASP A 40 -9.26 -7.85 12.18
N ASN A 41 -10.33 -7.78 11.39
CA ASN A 41 -10.95 -8.97 10.82
C ASN A 41 -9.95 -9.69 9.91
N ALA A 42 -9.95 -11.02 9.97
CA ALA A 42 -9.22 -11.83 9.00
C ALA A 42 -9.82 -11.64 7.60
N ILE A 43 -8.94 -11.53 6.61
CA ILE A 43 -9.31 -11.55 5.19
C ILE A 43 -8.96 -12.90 4.56
N PRO A 44 -9.66 -13.35 3.50
CA PRO A 44 -9.33 -14.59 2.80
C PRO A 44 -7.89 -14.57 2.30
N ALA A 45 -7.22 -15.72 2.32
CA ALA A 45 -5.85 -15.86 1.85
C ALA A 45 -5.75 -15.64 0.33
N PRO A 46 -4.55 -15.34 -0.21
CA PRO A 46 -4.39 -15.09 -1.65
C PRO A 46 -4.81 -16.27 -2.53
N ASP A 47 -4.64 -17.51 -2.08
CA ASP A 47 -5.02 -18.73 -2.79
C ASP A 47 -6.54 -19.00 -2.80
N GLU A 48 -7.28 -18.38 -1.88
CA GLU A 48 -8.75 -18.37 -1.86
C GLU A 48 -9.34 -17.29 -2.78
N CYS A 49 -8.50 -16.39 -3.31
CA CYS A 49 -8.89 -15.27 -4.16
C CYS A 49 -8.68 -15.57 -5.66
N LYS A 50 -9.46 -14.91 -6.53
CA LYS A 50 -9.36 -15.08 -7.98
C LYS A 50 -8.32 -14.14 -8.58
N PRO A 51 -7.53 -14.55 -9.58
CA PRO A 51 -6.68 -13.64 -10.33
C PRO A 51 -7.46 -12.45 -10.88
N PHE A 52 -6.86 -11.27 -10.86
CA PHE A 52 -7.46 -10.04 -11.32
C PHE A 52 -6.52 -9.30 -12.26
N ASP A 53 -7.04 -8.90 -13.43
CA ASP A 53 -6.31 -8.07 -14.37
C ASP A 53 -6.56 -6.58 -14.05
N GLY A 54 -5.73 -6.01 -13.18
CA GLY A 54 -5.79 -4.59 -12.87
C GLY A 54 -5.44 -3.69 -14.07
N ALA A 55 -4.66 -4.20 -15.03
CA ALA A 55 -4.24 -3.42 -16.20
C ALA A 55 -5.39 -3.18 -17.18
N ALA A 56 -6.47 -3.98 -17.10
CA ALA A 56 -7.72 -3.73 -17.81
C ALA A 56 -8.49 -2.51 -17.27
N VAL A 57 -8.24 -2.10 -16.02
CA VAL A 57 -8.87 -0.93 -15.38
C VAL A 57 -7.96 0.29 -15.43
N TRP A 58 -6.67 0.09 -15.17
CA TRP A 58 -5.70 1.16 -15.06
C TRP A 58 -4.52 0.95 -16.02
N PRO A 59 -4.22 1.92 -16.91
CA PRO A 59 -3.03 1.85 -17.72
C PRO A 59 -1.79 2.16 -16.87
N GLY A 60 -0.63 1.60 -17.24
CA GLY A 60 0.65 2.01 -16.68
C GLY A 60 1.62 0.86 -16.46
N GLY A 61 2.92 1.17 -16.49
CA GLY A 61 3.96 0.17 -16.23
C GLY A 61 3.87 -0.40 -14.81
N TYR A 62 3.51 0.44 -13.85
CA TYR A 62 3.33 0.03 -12.46
C TYR A 62 2.26 -1.05 -12.31
N ILE A 63 1.02 -0.80 -12.76
CA ILE A 63 -0.07 -1.77 -12.65
C ILE A 63 0.22 -3.07 -13.40
N ARG A 64 0.82 -2.99 -14.60
CA ARG A 64 1.24 -4.17 -15.35
C ARG A 64 2.34 -5.00 -14.67
N SER A 65 3.05 -4.42 -13.72
CA SER A 65 4.10 -5.10 -12.95
C SER A 65 3.57 -5.83 -11.70
N LEU A 66 2.27 -5.69 -11.42
CA LEU A 66 1.62 -6.32 -10.27
C LEU A 66 0.97 -7.63 -10.66
N GLU A 67 1.12 -8.64 -9.80
CA GLU A 67 0.17 -9.74 -9.75
C GLU A 67 -0.91 -9.38 -8.72
N MET A 68 -2.16 -9.49 -9.14
CA MET A 68 -3.31 -9.10 -8.32
C MET A 68 -4.29 -10.27 -8.19
N ARG A 69 -4.90 -10.38 -7.00
CA ARG A 69 -6.01 -11.28 -6.74
C ARG A 69 -7.11 -10.56 -5.98
N VAL A 70 -8.36 -10.89 -6.24
CA VAL A 70 -9.53 -10.29 -5.60
C VAL A 70 -10.36 -11.35 -4.89
N ALA A 71 -10.82 -11.02 -3.68
CA ALA A 71 -11.76 -11.86 -2.96
C ALA A 71 -13.17 -11.72 -3.52
N GLU A 72 -14.06 -12.64 -3.13
CA GLU A 72 -15.50 -12.48 -3.36
C GLU A 72 -16.03 -11.18 -2.72
N GLY A 73 -17.03 -10.57 -3.36
CA GLY A 73 -17.64 -9.33 -2.87
C GLY A 73 -16.92 -8.04 -3.28
N HIS A 74 -15.81 -8.12 -4.02
CA HIS A 74 -15.17 -6.94 -4.62
C HIS A 74 -16.14 -6.16 -5.51
N ARG A 75 -16.32 -4.86 -5.24
CA ARG A 75 -17.28 -3.99 -5.94
C ARG A 75 -16.83 -2.53 -5.89
N PRO A 76 -17.45 -1.62 -6.66
CA PRO A 76 -17.22 -0.19 -6.50
C PRO A 76 -17.42 0.24 -5.04
N GLY A 77 -16.40 0.87 -4.45
CA GLY A 77 -16.38 1.39 -3.08
C GLY A 77 -15.89 0.44 -2.00
N ALA A 78 -15.75 -0.86 -2.24
CA ALA A 78 -15.22 -1.78 -1.23
C ALA A 78 -14.71 -3.10 -1.82
N GLY A 79 -13.66 -3.67 -1.25
CA GLY A 79 -13.25 -5.03 -1.57
C GLY A 79 -11.86 -5.38 -1.08
N ILE A 80 -11.62 -6.69 -0.98
CA ILE A 80 -10.33 -7.25 -0.59
C ILE A 80 -9.51 -7.58 -1.82
N VAL A 81 -8.27 -7.09 -1.85
CA VAL A 81 -7.30 -7.32 -2.94
C VAL A 81 -5.95 -7.72 -2.37
N TRP A 82 -5.32 -8.69 -3.02
CA TRP A 82 -3.95 -9.08 -2.76
C TRP A 82 -3.05 -8.61 -3.90
N LEU A 83 -1.90 -8.03 -3.54
CA LEU A 83 -0.91 -7.48 -4.47
C LEU A 83 0.46 -8.10 -4.20
N ARG A 84 1.18 -8.47 -5.26
CA ARG A 84 2.62 -8.70 -5.19
C ARG A 84 3.32 -8.19 -6.45
N THR A 85 4.62 -7.99 -6.36
CA THR A 85 5.46 -7.65 -7.51
C THR A 85 6.81 -8.34 -7.39
N ALA A 86 7.38 -8.72 -8.54
CA ALA A 86 8.74 -9.23 -8.62
C ALA A 86 9.79 -8.11 -8.72
N HIS A 87 9.35 -6.84 -8.82
CA HIS A 87 10.24 -5.71 -8.99
C HIS A 87 10.62 -5.10 -7.63
N PRO A 88 11.93 -5.08 -7.27
CA PRO A 88 12.37 -4.40 -6.06
C PRO A 88 12.18 -2.88 -6.19
N LEU A 89 11.90 -2.20 -5.06
CA LEU A 89 11.69 -0.75 -5.03
C LEU A 89 12.99 0.02 -5.32
N THR A 90 14.13 -0.53 -4.91
CA THR A 90 15.45 0.05 -5.15
C THR A 90 16.30 -0.89 -6.00
N ASP A 91 17.38 -0.36 -6.58
CA ASP A 91 18.40 -1.12 -7.30
C ASP A 91 19.16 -2.14 -6.43
N LYS A 92 18.96 -2.06 -5.11
CA LYS A 92 19.46 -3.06 -4.16
C LYS A 92 18.56 -4.29 -4.19
N ALA A 93 19.20 -5.42 -4.48
CA ALA A 93 18.58 -6.73 -4.57
C ALA A 93 17.84 -7.15 -3.27
N ASP A 94 18.17 -6.54 -2.14
CA ASP A 94 17.60 -6.79 -0.82
C ASP A 94 16.68 -5.63 -0.35
N SER A 95 15.88 -5.06 -1.25
CA SER A 95 14.81 -4.14 -0.85
C SER A 95 13.99 -4.76 0.28
N GLY A 96 14.23 -4.30 1.52
CA GLY A 96 13.68 -4.92 2.71
C GLY A 96 12.16 -4.92 2.70
N ASP A 97 11.53 -5.76 3.53
CA ASP A 97 10.07 -5.92 3.54
C ASP A 97 9.30 -4.60 3.71
N LEU A 98 9.87 -3.64 4.43
CA LEU A 98 9.31 -2.29 4.53
C LEU A 98 9.31 -1.56 3.17
N ALA A 99 10.40 -1.62 2.41
CA ALA A 99 10.49 -0.99 1.09
C ALA A 99 9.48 -1.63 0.12
N ARG A 100 9.35 -2.97 0.15
CA ARG A 100 8.36 -3.68 -0.65
C ARG A 100 6.92 -3.31 -0.28
N LEU A 101 6.61 -3.22 1.02
CA LEU A 101 5.32 -2.73 1.52
C LEU A 101 5.03 -1.32 0.99
N VAL A 102 5.97 -0.39 1.20
CA VAL A 102 5.83 1.03 0.80
C VAL A 102 5.67 1.17 -0.71
N GLY A 103 6.32 0.32 -1.51
CA GLY A 103 6.16 0.29 -2.96
C GLY A 103 4.78 -0.17 -3.46
N LEU A 104 3.96 -0.80 -2.60
CA LEU A 104 2.65 -1.36 -2.98
C LEU A 104 1.47 -0.64 -2.32
N VAL A 105 1.63 -0.10 -1.11
CA VAL A 105 0.53 0.44 -0.29
C VAL A 105 -0.26 1.55 -0.97
N ASP A 106 0.39 2.36 -1.81
CA ASP A 106 -0.26 3.46 -2.54
C ASP A 106 -1.31 2.96 -3.55
N THR A 107 -1.23 1.69 -3.97
CA THR A 107 -2.22 1.06 -4.85
C THR A 107 -3.63 1.10 -4.25
N ALA A 108 -3.76 1.19 -2.91
CA ALA A 108 -5.04 1.28 -2.22
C ALA A 108 -5.96 2.40 -2.76
N ASN A 109 -5.39 3.53 -3.17
CA ASN A 109 -6.14 4.64 -3.78
C ASN A 109 -6.87 4.23 -5.08
N GLY A 110 -6.28 3.31 -5.86
CA GLY A 110 -6.84 2.83 -7.12
C GLY A 110 -7.73 1.58 -7.01
N ILE A 111 -7.74 0.92 -5.85
CA ILE A 111 -8.55 -0.28 -5.61
C ILE A 111 -10.01 0.10 -5.36
N ALA A 112 -10.94 -0.68 -5.92
CA ALA A 112 -12.38 -0.55 -5.67
C ALA A 112 -12.90 0.90 -5.90
N ALA A 113 -12.38 1.60 -6.90
CA ALA A 113 -12.83 2.95 -7.25
C ALA A 113 -14.37 2.97 -7.46
N ARG A 114 -15.05 3.99 -6.89
CA ARG A 114 -16.52 4.07 -7.00
C ARG A 114 -16.99 4.53 -8.38
N VAL A 115 -16.14 5.20 -9.12
CA VAL A 115 -16.37 5.69 -10.49
C VAL A 115 -15.18 5.28 -11.37
N PRO A 116 -15.36 5.12 -12.69
CA PRO A 116 -14.25 4.86 -13.59
C PRO A 116 -13.17 5.93 -13.47
N PRO A 117 -11.88 5.58 -13.43
CA PRO A 117 -10.82 6.57 -13.46
C PRO A 117 -10.51 7.05 -14.88
N GLY A 118 -9.99 8.28 -15.00
CA GLY A 118 -9.33 8.75 -16.22
C GLY A 118 -10.04 9.91 -16.92
N LYS A 119 -9.65 10.17 -18.17
CA LYS A 119 -9.97 11.39 -18.93
C LYS A 119 -11.48 11.67 -19.06
N ASP A 120 -12.26 10.61 -19.25
CA ASP A 120 -13.71 10.72 -19.46
C ASP A 120 -14.51 10.62 -18.15
N SER A 121 -13.81 10.68 -17.00
CA SER A 121 -14.39 10.64 -15.67
C SER A 121 -13.51 11.42 -14.68
N TYR A 122 -13.27 10.88 -13.48
CA TYR A 122 -12.53 11.58 -12.41
C TYR A 122 -11.08 11.12 -12.32
N ALA A 123 -10.22 12.04 -11.88
CA ALA A 123 -8.87 11.76 -11.41
C ALA A 123 -8.82 12.00 -9.91
N PHE A 124 -8.14 11.11 -9.19
CA PHE A 124 -8.05 11.15 -7.73
C PHE A 124 -6.59 10.96 -7.27
N PRO A 125 -5.69 11.90 -7.64
CA PRO A 125 -4.30 11.85 -7.18
C PRO A 125 -4.24 11.95 -5.65
N ASN A 126 -3.31 11.22 -5.04
CA ASN A 126 -3.10 11.29 -3.60
C ASN A 126 -2.58 12.67 -3.20
N LEU A 127 -3.30 13.34 -2.29
CA LEU A 127 -2.83 14.55 -1.62
C LEU A 127 -2.02 14.22 -0.36
N ASP A 128 -2.36 13.11 0.30
CA ASP A 128 -1.70 12.59 1.49
C ASP A 128 -1.82 11.06 1.53
N LEU A 129 -0.90 10.40 2.23
CA LEU A 129 -0.91 8.97 2.50
C LEU A 129 -0.36 8.71 3.90
N GLN A 130 -1.18 8.07 4.74
CA GLN A 130 -0.82 7.73 6.10
C GLN A 130 -0.71 6.21 6.26
N ILE A 131 0.39 5.76 6.86
CA ILE A 131 0.69 4.35 7.08
C ILE A 131 0.96 4.16 8.57
N HIS A 132 0.18 3.29 9.19
CA HIS A 132 0.36 2.89 10.59
C HIS A 132 0.73 1.41 10.63
N MET A 133 1.84 1.08 11.28
CA MET A 133 2.35 -0.29 11.33
C MET A 133 2.31 -0.82 12.77
N TYR A 134 1.56 -1.90 12.99
CA TYR A 134 1.51 -2.59 14.29
C TYR A 134 2.63 -3.61 14.49
N ARG A 135 3.23 -4.07 13.38
CA ARG A 135 4.34 -5.02 13.35
C ARG A 135 5.25 -4.74 12.16
N ARG A 136 6.42 -5.37 12.14
CA ARG A 136 7.27 -5.35 10.95
C ARG A 136 6.55 -6.00 9.76
N ALA A 137 6.72 -5.41 8.59
CA ALA A 137 6.28 -5.98 7.33
C ALA A 137 7.00 -7.32 7.08
N GLY A 138 6.35 -8.24 6.37
CA GLY A 138 6.87 -9.56 6.02
C GLY A 138 5.93 -10.30 5.05
N GLY A 139 6.36 -11.44 4.52
CA GLY A 139 5.63 -12.22 3.50
C GLY A 139 5.90 -11.71 2.08
N GLU A 140 5.22 -12.19 1.03
CA GLU A 140 5.39 -11.66 -0.35
C GLU A 140 4.19 -10.84 -0.83
N TRP A 141 3.02 -11.12 -0.27
CA TRP A 141 1.75 -10.52 -0.63
C TRP A 141 1.37 -9.39 0.33
N LEU A 142 0.88 -8.28 -0.22
CA LEU A 142 0.17 -7.24 0.51
C LEU A 142 -1.33 -7.45 0.35
N GLY A 143 -2.04 -7.69 1.45
CA GLY A 143 -3.50 -7.74 1.48
C GLY A 143 -4.07 -6.36 1.84
N LEU A 144 -5.07 -5.92 1.08
CA LEU A 144 -5.78 -4.67 1.29
C LEU A 144 -7.26 -4.99 1.47
N ASP A 145 -7.80 -4.79 2.67
CA ASP A 145 -9.25 -4.66 2.88
C ASP A 145 -9.64 -3.20 2.66
N ASN A 146 -10.08 -2.89 1.44
CA ASN A 146 -10.20 -1.50 1.00
C ASN A 146 -11.64 -1.00 1.08
N ALA A 147 -11.81 0.24 1.54
CA ALA A 147 -13.08 0.97 1.52
C ALA A 147 -12.85 2.38 0.95
N VAL A 148 -13.68 2.77 -0.02
CA VAL A 148 -13.57 4.05 -0.72
C VAL A 148 -14.84 4.87 -0.53
N SER A 149 -14.66 6.10 -0.08
CA SER A 149 -15.71 7.10 0.13
C SER A 149 -15.29 8.44 -0.47
N PHE A 150 -16.16 9.05 -1.27
CA PHE A 150 -16.04 10.43 -1.76
C PHE A 150 -17.40 10.93 -2.25
N GLY A 151 -17.55 12.26 -2.31
CA GLY A 151 -18.77 12.97 -2.69
C GLY A 151 -18.83 14.35 -2.04
#